data_AF-A0A353KVQ6-F1
#
_entry.id   AF-A0A353KVQ6-F1
#
_cell.length_a   1.000
_cell.length_b   1.000
_cell.length_c   1.000
_cell.angle_alpha   90.00
_cell.angle_beta   90.00
_cell.angle_gamma   90.00
#
_symmetry.space_group_name_H-M   'P 1'
#
loop_
_entity.id
_entity.type
_entity.pdbx_description
1 polymer ?
#
loop_
_entity_poly.entity_id
_entity_poly.type
_entity_poly.pdbx_seq_one_letter_code
_entity_poly.pdbx_strand_id
1 'polypeptide(L)'
;MENWSKELNIAITVADANGIIQDMNQKSMMTFQKSGSESLIGKSLYDCHPQKANEKINELMAEQKTNAYTIEKNGIKKLIYQTPWFENGKFKGLVELSLEIPFEMKHFVRNP
;
A
#
# COMPACT_ATOMS: atom_id res chain seq x y z
N MET A 1 -1.49 -7.00 22.54
CA MET A 1 -2.25 -7.27 21.31
C MET A 1 -1.38 -8.11 20.42
N GLU A 2 -1.87 -9.26 19.96
CA GLU A 2 -1.23 -10.01 18.88
C GLU A 2 -1.04 -9.08 17.68
N ASN A 3 0.07 -9.24 16.96
CA ASN A 3 0.40 -8.38 15.82
C ASN A 3 -0.43 -8.84 14.60
N TRP A 4 -1.74 -8.61 14.67
CA TRP A 4 -2.76 -9.04 13.72
C TRP A 4 -2.44 -8.69 12.26
N SER A 5 -1.74 -7.58 12.03
CA SER A 5 -1.41 -7.11 10.69
C SER A 5 -0.34 -7.98 10.02
N LYS A 6 0.51 -8.68 10.79
CA LYS A 6 1.58 -9.53 10.24
C LYS A 6 1.05 -10.68 9.40
N GLU A 7 -0.02 -11.34 9.85
CA GLU A 7 -0.60 -12.53 9.21
C GLU A 7 -1.85 -12.22 8.38
N LEU A 8 -2.30 -10.97 8.37
CA LEU A 8 -3.45 -10.54 7.58
C LEU A 8 -3.22 -10.83 6.09
N ASN A 9 -4.23 -11.39 5.41
CA ASN A 9 -4.17 -11.69 3.98
C ASN A 9 -4.33 -10.44 3.07
N ILE A 10 -3.89 -9.29 3.55
CA ILE A 10 -3.82 -8.01 2.84
C ILE A 10 -2.36 -7.58 2.89
N ALA A 11 -1.75 -7.24 1.76
CA ALA A 11 -0.38 -6.71 1.79
C ALA A 11 -0.42 -5.27 2.30
N ILE A 12 0.38 -4.98 3.32
CA ILE A 12 0.51 -3.67 3.95
C ILE A 12 1.95 -3.21 3.80
N THR A 13 2.13 -1.99 3.29
CA THR A 13 3.42 -1.31 3.22
C THR A 13 3.26 0.08 3.82
N VAL A 14 4.15 0.44 4.75
CA VAL A 14 4.18 1.75 5.39
C VAL A 14 5.46 2.45 4.99
N ALA A 15 5.36 3.66 4.46
CA ALA A 15 6.50 4.53 4.21
C ALA A 15 6.35 5.84 4.98
N ASP A 16 7.48 6.42 5.40
CA ASP A 16 7.49 7.72 6.06
C ASP A 16 7.27 8.88 5.08
N ALA A 17 7.27 10.11 5.60
CA ALA A 17 7.08 11.32 4.80
C ALA A 17 8.20 11.58 3.77
N ASN A 18 9.34 10.91 3.88
CA ASN A 18 10.42 10.95 2.90
C ASN A 18 10.33 9.80 1.88
N GLY A 19 9.32 8.95 2.00
CA GLY A 19 9.14 7.77 1.15
C GLY A 19 10.05 6.59 1.53
N ILE A 20 10.60 6.57 2.74
CA ILE A 20 11.40 5.44 3.24
C ILE A 20 10.46 4.41 3.85
N ILE A 21 10.53 3.16 3.37
CA ILE A 21 9.70 2.06 3.86
C ILE A 21 10.07 1.74 5.30
N GLN A 22 9.13 1.92 6.22
CA GLN A 22 9.29 1.70 7.65
C GLN A 22 8.85 0.30 8.08
N ASP A 23 7.78 -0.22 7.47
CA ASP A 23 7.20 -1.50 7.86
C ASP A 23 6.48 -2.19 6.68
N MET A 24 6.48 -3.52 6.73
CA MET A 24 5.84 -4.39 5.76
C MET A 24 5.35 -5.65 6.46
N ASN A 25 4.10 -6.06 6.19
CA ASN A 25 3.62 -7.34 6.70
C ASN A 25 4.10 -8.53 5.84
N GLN A 26 3.85 -9.76 6.31
CA GLN A 26 4.36 -10.97 5.64
C GLN A 26 3.87 -11.07 4.19
N LYS A 27 2.59 -10.77 3.92
CA LYS A 27 2.04 -10.80 2.55
C LYS A 27 2.69 -9.77 1.63
N SER A 28 2.97 -8.56 2.14
CA SER A 28 3.70 -7.53 1.38
C SER A 28 5.12 -8.03 1.06
N MET A 29 5.87 -8.48 2.08
CA MET A 29 7.22 -9.01 1.88
C MET A 29 7.27 -10.16 0.88
N MET A 30 6.34 -11.13 0.94
CA MET A 30 6.26 -12.25 -0.02
C MET A 30 5.97 -11.77 -1.45
N THR A 31 5.17 -10.72 -1.61
CA THR A 31 4.87 -10.14 -2.93
C THR A 31 6.14 -9.57 -3.58
N PHE A 32 7.03 -8.96 -2.78
CA PHE A 32 8.31 -8.41 -3.24
C PHE A 32 9.47 -9.40 -3.24
N GLN A 33 9.43 -10.48 -2.44
CA GLN A 33 10.43 -11.56 -2.48
C GLN A 33 10.48 -12.26 -3.83
N LYS A 34 9.35 -12.36 -4.54
CA LYS A 34 9.31 -12.83 -5.93
C LYS A 34 10.15 -11.96 -6.89
N SER A 35 10.54 -10.76 -6.45
CA SER A 35 11.42 -9.84 -7.15
C SER A 35 12.88 -9.83 -6.62
N GLY A 36 13.24 -10.73 -5.70
CA GLY A 36 14.62 -11.00 -5.29
C GLY A 36 15.18 -10.18 -4.11
N SER A 37 14.36 -9.45 -3.34
CA SER A 37 14.83 -8.62 -2.22
C SER A 37 14.60 -9.26 -0.84
N GLU A 38 15.66 -9.35 -0.02
CA GLU A 38 15.64 -9.90 1.36
C GLU A 38 14.87 -9.02 2.38
N SER A 39 14.69 -7.73 2.09
CA SER A 39 13.70 -6.84 2.71
C SER A 39 13.74 -5.49 1.98
N LEU A 40 12.59 -4.81 1.84
CA LEU A 40 12.54 -3.43 1.35
C LEU A 40 12.48 -2.41 2.49
N ILE A 41 12.41 -2.84 3.75
CA ILE A 41 12.45 -1.95 4.91
C ILE A 41 13.78 -1.16 4.88
N GLY A 42 13.69 0.15 5.08
CA GLY A 42 14.80 1.10 5.00
C GLY A 42 15.14 1.57 3.59
N LYS A 43 14.51 1.02 2.54
CA LYS A 43 14.70 1.47 1.16
C LYS A 43 13.68 2.53 0.78
N SER A 44 14.02 3.29 -0.25
CA SER A 44 13.11 4.24 -0.88
C SER A 44 12.03 3.49 -1.64
N LEU A 45 10.76 3.83 -1.39
CA LEU A 45 9.65 3.30 -2.17
C LEU A 45 9.76 3.70 -3.65
N TYR A 46 10.42 4.83 -3.96
CA TYR A 46 10.55 5.34 -5.32
C TYR A 46 11.41 4.43 -6.21
N ASP A 47 12.29 3.63 -5.61
CA ASP A 47 13.13 2.66 -6.33
C ASP A 47 12.33 1.44 -6.80
N CYS A 48 11.11 1.26 -6.28
CA CYS A 48 10.25 0.12 -6.56
C CYS A 48 9.24 0.38 -7.69
N HIS A 49 9.26 1.58 -8.29
CA HIS A 49 8.17 2.08 -9.12
C HIS A 49 8.68 2.72 -10.41
N PRO A 50 7.93 2.60 -11.52
CA PRO A 50 8.22 3.38 -12.72
C PRO A 50 7.94 4.87 -12.47
N GLN A 51 8.54 5.73 -13.31
CA GLN A 51 8.46 7.20 -13.17
C GLN A 51 7.03 7.72 -12.94
N LYS A 52 6.06 7.28 -13.74
CA LYS A 52 4.66 7.71 -13.62
C LYS A 52 4.04 7.37 -12.24
N ALA A 53 4.42 6.24 -11.66
CA ALA A 53 3.94 5.87 -10.32
C ALA A 53 4.62 6.72 -9.24
N ASN A 54 5.91 7.04 -9.40
CA ASN A 54 6.62 7.97 -8.51
C ASN A 54 6.00 9.37 -8.53
N GLU A 55 5.64 9.89 -9.70
CA GLU A 55 4.93 11.17 -9.84
C GLU A 55 3.61 11.18 -9.06
N LYS A 56 2.81 10.11 -9.19
CA LYS A 56 1.57 9.98 -8.42
C LYS A 56 1.83 9.89 -6.91
N ILE A 57 2.84 9.14 -6.47
CA ILE A 57 3.16 9.04 -5.04
C ILE A 57 3.58 10.41 -4.47
N ASN A 58 4.40 11.16 -5.20
CA ASN A 58 4.79 12.51 -4.81
C ASN A 58 3.57 13.44 -4.65
N GLU A 59 2.61 13.39 -5.58
CA GLU A 59 1.34 14.12 -5.47
C GLU A 59 0.56 13.71 -4.21
N LEU A 60 0.42 12.41 -3.94
CA LEU A 60 -0.31 11.93 -2.76
C LEU A 60 0.35 12.33 -1.44
N MET A 61 1.68 12.31 -1.37
CA MET A 61 2.45 12.75 -0.20
C MET A 61 2.30 14.26 0.02
N ALA A 62 2.40 15.06 -1.05
CA ALA A 62 2.32 16.52 -0.98
C ALA A 62 0.90 17.00 -0.64
N GLU A 63 -0.11 16.44 -1.29
CA GLU A 63 -1.51 16.82 -1.12
C GLU A 63 -2.19 16.07 0.02
N GLN A 64 -1.54 15.05 0.59
CA GLN A 64 -2.06 14.18 1.64
C GLN A 64 -3.42 13.59 1.24
N LYS A 65 -3.49 13.04 0.02
CA LYS A 65 -4.71 12.48 -0.57
C LYS A 65 -4.69 10.97 -0.62
N THR A 66 -5.88 10.40 -0.64
CA THR A 66 -6.10 8.97 -0.89
C THR A 66 -6.15 8.71 -2.39
N ASN A 67 -5.53 7.62 -2.82
CA ASN A 67 -5.66 7.04 -4.14
C ASN A 67 -6.16 5.61 -4.02
N ALA A 68 -7.25 5.29 -4.71
CA ALA A 68 -7.89 3.97 -4.65
C ALA A 68 -8.25 3.51 -6.05
N TYR A 69 -7.75 2.35 -6.47
CA TYR A 69 -7.97 1.81 -7.80
C TYR A 69 -7.79 0.30 -7.83
N THR A 70 -8.33 -0.35 -8.87
CA THR A 70 -8.10 -1.78 -9.07
C THR A 70 -7.10 -2.03 -10.19
N ILE A 71 -6.30 -3.09 -10.06
CA ILE A 71 -5.45 -3.62 -11.12
C ILE A 71 -5.76 -5.10 -11.34
N GLU A 72 -5.43 -5.60 -12.51
CA GLU A 72 -5.39 -7.03 -12.79
C GLU A 72 -3.95 -7.43 -13.12
N LYS A 73 -3.46 -8.48 -12.47
CA LYS A 73 -2.13 -9.04 -12.77
C LYS A 73 -2.17 -10.55 -12.60
N ASN A 74 -1.77 -11.28 -13.64
CA ASN A 74 -1.75 -12.76 -13.66
C ASN A 74 -3.13 -13.37 -13.32
N GLY A 75 -4.22 -12.80 -13.84
CA GLY A 75 -5.58 -13.27 -13.58
C GLY A 75 -6.09 -12.99 -12.17
N ILE A 76 -5.38 -12.17 -11.37
CA ILE A 76 -5.80 -11.77 -10.02
C ILE A 76 -6.17 -10.29 -10.04
N LYS A 77 -7.40 -9.97 -9.68
CA LYS A 77 -7.85 -8.58 -9.45
C LYS A 77 -7.43 -8.14 -8.05
N LYS A 78 -6.81 -6.97 -7.96
CA LYS A 78 -6.39 -6.36 -6.70
C LYS A 78 -6.98 -4.97 -6.53
N LEU A 79 -7.45 -4.64 -5.34
CA LEU A 79 -7.65 -3.26 -4.90
C LEU A 79 -6.33 -2.74 -4.32
N ILE A 80 -5.88 -1.61 -4.84
CA ILE A 80 -4.78 -0.82 -4.28
C ILE A 80 -5.40 0.40 -3.60
N TYR A 81 -5.08 0.60 -2.33
CA TYR A 81 -5.57 1.73 -1.54
C TYR A 81 -4.38 2.39 -0.84
N GLN A 82 -3.99 3.55 -1.34
CA GLN A 82 -2.90 4.36 -0.83
C GLN A 82 -3.52 5.54 -0.08
N THR A 83 -3.12 5.75 1.17
CA THR A 83 -3.71 6.80 2.00
C THR A 83 -2.68 7.36 2.98
N PRO A 84 -2.72 8.68 3.27
CA PRO A 84 -1.84 9.27 4.27
C PRO A 84 -2.11 8.67 5.65
N TRP A 85 -1.04 8.49 6.43
CA TRP A 85 -1.11 8.17 7.84
C TRP A 85 -0.68 9.37 8.69
N PHE A 86 -1.42 9.59 9.77
CA PHE A 86 -1.22 10.69 10.70
C PHE A 86 -1.04 10.16 12.12
N GLU A 87 -0.14 10.80 12.85
CA GLU A 87 0.04 10.59 14.29
C GLU A 87 -0.10 11.95 14.98
N ASN A 88 -1.09 12.07 15.89
CA ASN A 88 -1.41 13.33 16.57
C ASN A 88 -1.67 14.50 15.59
N GLY A 89 -2.38 14.23 14.49
CA GLY A 89 -2.69 15.22 13.45
C GLY A 89 -1.50 15.62 12.56
N LYS A 90 -0.32 15.02 12.78
CA LYS A 90 0.88 15.27 11.97
C LYS A 90 1.00 14.21 10.91
N PHE A 91 1.22 14.62 9.67
CA PHE A 91 1.51 13.70 8.58
C PHE A 91 2.78 12.91 8.88
N LYS A 92 2.70 11.58 8.81
CA LYS A 92 3.83 10.68 9.08
C LYS A 92 4.29 9.92 7.85
N GLY A 93 3.48 9.88 6.79
CA GLY A 93 3.81 9.23 5.54
C GLY A 93 2.58 8.58 4.90
N LEU A 94 2.83 7.56 4.08
CA LEU A 94 1.81 6.90 3.27
C LEU A 94 1.72 5.43 3.63
N VAL A 95 0.49 4.93 3.73
CA VAL A 95 0.20 3.50 3.87
C VAL A 95 -0.43 3.02 2.58
N GLU A 96 0.10 1.93 2.04
CA GLU A 96 -0.49 1.20 0.93
C GLU A 96 -1.07 -0.12 1.41
N LEU A 97 -2.32 -0.38 1.03
CA LEU A 97 -3.00 -1.65 1.17
C LEU A 97 -3.20 -2.27 -0.22
N SER A 98 -2.80 -3.53 -0.38
CA SER A 98 -3.06 -4.31 -1.60
C SER A 98 -3.84 -5.57 -1.24
N LEU A 99 -5.10 -5.61 -1.68
CA LEU A 99 -6.06 -6.67 -1.39
C LEU A 99 -6.37 -7.42 -2.67
N GLU A 100 -6.34 -8.75 -2.63
CA GLU A 100 -6.93 -9.57 -3.70
C GLU A 100 -8.44 -9.57 -3.52
N ILE A 101 -9.18 -9.23 -4.57
CA ILE A 101 -10.64 -9.10 -4.54
C ILE A 101 -11.27 -9.94 -5.66
N PRO A 102 -12.52 -10.39 -5.49
CA PRO A 102 -13.27 -10.99 -6.59
C PRO A 102 -13.41 -10.03 -7.78
N PHE A 103 -13.43 -10.57 -9.00
CA PHE A 103 -13.72 -9.77 -10.21
C PHE A 103 -15.07 -9.08 -10.11
N GLU A 104 -16.08 -9.86 -9.72
CA GLU A 104 -17.43 -9.42 -9.44
C GLU A 104 -17.66 -9.40 -7.92
N MET A 105 -17.97 -8.22 -7.38
CA MET A 105 -18.25 -8.04 -5.96
C MET A 105 -19.56 -7.29 -5.76
N LYS A 106 -20.34 -7.68 -4.75
CA LYS A 106 -21.59 -6.99 -4.43
C LYS A 106 -21.30 -5.57 -3.93
N HIS A 107 -22.00 -4.60 -4.48
CA HIS A 107 -22.03 -3.23 -3.97
C HIS A 107 -23.39 -2.97 -3.32
N PHE A 108 -23.38 -2.60 -2.04
CA PHE A 108 -24.59 -2.27 -1.30
C PHE A 108 -24.55 -0.80 -0.90
N VAL A 109 -25.54 -0.01 -1.35
CA VAL A 109 -25.77 1.35 -0.86
C VAL A 109 -26.64 1.25 0.40
N ARG A 110 -26.13 1.72 1.54
CA ARG A 110 -26.90 1.84 2.79
C ARG A 110 -27.26 3.31 2.98
N ASN A 111 -28.54 3.60 3.22
CA ASN A 111 -28.97 4.93 3.64
C ASN A 111 -28.63 5.12 5.14
N PRO A 112 -28.37 6.36 5.59
CA PRO A 112 -28.09 6.68 6.99
C PRO A 112 -29.17 6.19 7.96
#